data_AF-A0A8J6KA98-F1
#
_entry.id   AF-A0A8J6KA98-F1
#
_cell.length_a   1.000
_cell.length_b   1.000
_cell.length_c   1.000
_cell.angle_alpha   90.00
_cell.angle_beta   90.00
_cell.angle_gamma   90.00
#
_symmetry.space_group_name_H-M   'P 1'
#
loop_
_entity.id
_entity.type
_entity.pdbx_description
1 polymer ?
#
loop_
_entity_poly.entity_id
_entity_poly.type
_entity_poly.pdbx_seq_one_letter_code
_entity_poly.pdbx_strand_id
1 'polypeptide(L)'
;VAHPPGYPLFTLLAKLGMVLLPIGSIAYRVNLLCSFFGAVAASLLFSTTARLSGSYTAGILAAGLYSFSRLTWQWSIAAEVFSLNNLFVVMLMGLAVEFHKAKTDSKRSKISLYGAFCCGLSLCNQHTIVLYIICIVVWVLGHQFMHKELSLNYLLKLVLYFTMGLLPYSYLIVSSYFNQAQWTWGDQTTIQGLLTHLLREEYGTFSLVKLPLVSSPLKFQINHMFIEMTPVVQGLAVLSLLLCFANRKCSVSIVSLFITMLFGYSLFFSWRANLDITKPLFLGVVERFWMQSNIVVCALAGHGLALLMRSIRTKLPNKDFILCIEWIFTIAVVAHQIQTNYSVCDQSSNYVVDNFARNILSSMPQNAIILLRGDLPGNSLRYLHYCEGLRADLSLVDQEMMTYEWYLPKTAKHLAGVHFPGTKWNPVSTKHPDGTVTFNLQHFLKVNENRETFVCIGLNEGDPTWKKTHSLWPWGCCEKLVSKNAVFNAEEWIALTSNLYNWTEQHGKFELSSWEAVANEEMWEARVKTAFFIFDLAESPHLTPSVKNQLYFYSYQ
;
A
#
# COMPACT_ATOMS: atom_id res chain seq x y z
N VAL A 1 -13.80 2.58 -7.94
CA VAL A 1 -12.81 3.52 -7.36
C VAL A 1 -12.06 2.82 -6.22
N ALA A 2 -10.74 3.01 -6.12
CA ALA A 2 -9.91 2.44 -5.04
C ALA A 2 -10.16 3.16 -3.70
N HIS A 3 -9.58 2.68 -2.60
CA HIS A 3 -9.70 3.32 -1.29
C HIS A 3 -9.16 4.77 -1.32
N PRO A 4 -9.66 5.68 -0.45
CA PRO A 4 -9.24 7.09 -0.42
C PRO A 4 -7.71 7.30 -0.36
N PRO A 5 -7.13 8.18 -1.20
CA PRO A 5 -7.80 9.18 -2.05
C PRO A 5 -8.13 8.71 -3.49
N GLY A 6 -8.13 7.40 -3.73
CA GLY A 6 -8.63 6.79 -4.97
C GLY A 6 -7.57 6.48 -6.03
N TYR A 7 -6.36 7.04 -5.91
CA TYR A 7 -5.19 6.76 -6.77
C TYR A 7 -5.53 6.68 -8.28
N PRO A 8 -6.27 7.65 -8.86
CA PRO A 8 -6.80 7.52 -10.21
C PRO A 8 -5.72 7.33 -11.27
N LEU A 9 -4.56 7.99 -11.13
CA LEU A 9 -3.48 7.84 -12.09
C LEU A 9 -2.91 6.41 -12.09
N PHE A 10 -2.60 5.87 -10.91
CA PHE A 10 -2.11 4.50 -10.78
C PHE A 10 -3.13 3.51 -11.31
N THR A 11 -4.41 3.69 -10.99
CA THR A 11 -5.49 2.79 -11.44
C THR A 11 -5.61 2.75 -12.97
N LEU A 12 -5.53 3.92 -13.62
CA LEU A 12 -5.55 4.02 -15.09
C LEU A 12 -4.33 3.38 -15.73
N LEU A 13 -3.13 3.61 -15.18
CA LEU A 13 -1.89 3.00 -15.67
C LEU A 13 -1.87 1.48 -15.42
N ALA A 14 -2.37 1.02 -14.29
CA ALA A 14 -2.51 -0.40 -13.98
C ALA A 14 -3.45 -1.08 -14.99
N LYS A 15 -4.60 -0.46 -15.29
CA LYS A 15 -5.52 -0.98 -16.32
C LYS A 15 -4.84 -1.05 -17.69
N LEU A 16 -4.06 -0.03 -18.06
CA LEU A 16 -3.28 -0.03 -19.29
C LEU A 16 -2.25 -1.18 -19.30
N GLY A 17 -1.50 -1.36 -18.20
CA GLY A 17 -0.55 -2.46 -18.04
C GLY A 17 -1.20 -3.84 -18.16
N MET A 18 -2.36 -4.04 -17.54
CA MET A 18 -3.12 -5.29 -17.64
C MET A 18 -3.52 -5.64 -19.09
N VAL A 19 -3.84 -4.62 -19.90
CA VAL A 19 -4.24 -4.78 -21.31
C VAL A 19 -3.02 -4.98 -22.22
N LEU A 20 -1.93 -4.25 -21.99
CA LEU A 20 -0.75 -4.29 -22.85
C LEU A 20 0.19 -5.47 -22.57
N LEU A 21 0.18 -6.04 -21.36
CA LEU A 21 1.06 -7.14 -20.96
C LEU A 21 0.27 -8.47 -20.96
N PRO A 22 0.43 -9.36 -21.95
CA PRO A 22 -0.33 -10.60 -22.04
C PRO A 22 0.34 -11.78 -21.31
N ILE A 23 1.11 -11.53 -20.24
CA ILE A 23 1.90 -12.55 -19.54
C ILE A 23 1.49 -12.65 -18.07
N GLY A 24 1.43 -13.88 -17.54
CA GLY A 24 1.11 -14.15 -16.14
C GLY A 24 -0.31 -13.73 -15.72
N SER A 25 -0.56 -13.81 -14.41
CA SER A 25 -1.80 -13.36 -13.76
C SER A 25 -1.95 -11.84 -13.81
N ILE A 26 -3.14 -11.33 -13.47
CA ILE A 26 -3.40 -9.88 -13.44
C ILE A 26 -2.46 -9.18 -12.43
N ALA A 27 -2.26 -9.77 -11.24
CA ALA A 27 -1.33 -9.26 -10.25
C ALA A 27 0.10 -9.21 -10.78
N TYR A 28 0.55 -10.27 -11.48
CA TYR A 28 1.89 -10.31 -12.07
C TYR A 28 2.13 -9.15 -13.05
N ARG A 29 1.14 -8.84 -13.91
CA ARG A 29 1.24 -7.73 -14.88
C ARG A 29 1.39 -6.37 -14.20
N VAL A 30 0.64 -6.15 -13.12
CA VAL A 30 0.72 -4.88 -12.37
C VAL A 30 2.01 -4.81 -11.55
N ASN A 31 2.47 -5.92 -10.96
CA ASN A 31 3.78 -6.01 -10.30
C ASN A 31 4.91 -5.65 -11.28
N LEU A 32 4.87 -6.17 -12.51
CA LEU A 32 5.84 -5.85 -13.55
C LEU A 32 5.82 -4.36 -13.94
N LEU A 33 4.63 -3.76 -14.01
CA LEU A 33 4.48 -2.32 -14.24
C LEU A 33 5.11 -1.50 -13.10
N CYS A 34 4.91 -1.91 -11.84
CA CYS A 34 5.58 -1.28 -10.70
C CYS A 34 7.10 -1.42 -10.78
N SER A 35 7.60 -2.58 -11.22
CA SER A 35 9.05 -2.81 -11.37
C SER A 35 9.64 -1.92 -12.45
N PHE A 36 8.89 -1.72 -13.53
CA PHE A 36 9.24 -0.75 -14.58
C PHE A 36 9.31 0.68 -14.01
N PHE A 37 8.30 1.13 -13.24
CA PHE A 37 8.37 2.45 -12.60
C PHE A 37 9.56 2.60 -11.66
N GLY A 38 9.87 1.57 -10.86
CA GLY A 38 11.05 1.53 -10.00
C GLY A 38 12.36 1.68 -10.79
N ALA A 39 12.51 0.95 -11.90
CA ALA A 39 13.68 1.02 -12.77
C ALA A 39 13.84 2.39 -13.48
N VAL A 40 12.74 2.99 -13.92
CA VAL A 40 12.74 4.35 -14.49
C VAL A 40 13.11 5.37 -13.41
N ALA A 41 12.58 5.24 -12.19
CA ALA A 41 12.93 6.11 -11.06
C ALA A 41 14.44 6.02 -10.76
N ALA A 42 15.02 4.82 -10.71
CA ALA A 42 16.46 4.63 -10.52
C ALA A 42 17.29 5.28 -11.63
N SER A 43 16.86 5.14 -12.89
CA SER A 43 17.52 5.73 -14.06
C SER A 43 17.49 7.26 -14.02
N LEU A 44 16.35 7.86 -13.61
CA LEU A 44 16.24 9.30 -13.42
C LEU A 44 17.05 9.78 -12.22
N LEU A 45 17.19 8.96 -11.16
CA LEU A 45 17.98 9.30 -9.97
C LEU A 45 19.48 9.32 -10.31
N PHE A 46 19.94 8.37 -11.12
CA PHE A 46 21.26 8.38 -11.73
C PHE A 46 21.49 9.69 -12.48
N SER A 47 20.60 10.03 -13.41
CA SER A 47 20.73 11.22 -14.26
C SER A 47 20.72 12.51 -13.43
N THR A 48 19.79 12.61 -12.47
CA THR A 48 19.65 13.75 -11.54
C THR A 48 20.92 13.96 -10.73
N THR A 49 21.44 12.89 -10.13
CA THR A 49 22.64 12.95 -9.27
C THR A 49 23.90 13.19 -10.09
N ALA A 50 24.05 12.54 -11.25
CA ALA A 50 25.17 12.75 -12.15
C ALA A 50 25.19 14.19 -12.67
N ARG A 51 24.01 14.77 -12.98
CA ARG A 51 23.91 16.16 -13.42
C ARG A 51 24.16 17.16 -12.30
N LEU A 52 23.71 16.88 -11.08
CA LEU A 52 23.97 17.70 -9.91
C LEU A 52 25.48 17.74 -9.58
N SER A 53 26.10 16.56 -9.52
CA SER A 53 27.50 16.39 -9.09
C SER A 53 28.53 16.61 -10.20
N GLY A 54 28.15 16.38 -11.46
CA GLY A 54 29.07 16.29 -12.58
C GLY A 54 29.86 14.95 -12.62
N SER A 55 29.39 13.90 -11.93
CA SER A 55 30.07 12.61 -11.86
C SER A 55 29.15 11.42 -12.12
N TYR A 56 29.53 10.52 -13.03
CA TYR A 56 28.76 9.31 -13.34
C TYR A 56 28.78 8.28 -12.21
N THR A 57 29.92 8.12 -11.54
CA THR A 57 30.09 7.25 -10.36
C THR A 57 29.13 7.64 -9.24
N ALA A 58 28.98 8.94 -8.98
CA ALA A 58 28.02 9.47 -8.01
C ALA A 58 26.57 9.14 -8.39
N GLY A 59 26.25 9.22 -9.69
CA GLY A 59 24.96 8.78 -10.21
C GLY A 59 24.72 7.30 -9.98
N ILE A 60 25.71 6.45 -10.30
CA ILE A 60 25.61 4.99 -10.14
C ILE A 60 25.49 4.62 -8.67
N LEU A 61 26.26 5.26 -7.79
CA LEU A 61 26.14 5.06 -6.35
C LEU A 61 24.73 5.38 -5.88
N ALA A 62 24.20 6.56 -6.20
CA ALA A 62 22.86 6.97 -5.77
C ALA A 62 21.76 6.02 -6.30
N ALA A 63 21.81 5.68 -7.59
CA ALA A 63 20.84 4.78 -8.20
C ALA A 63 20.95 3.34 -7.68
N GLY A 64 22.17 2.82 -7.49
CA GLY A 64 22.40 1.47 -6.95
C GLY A 64 21.96 1.35 -5.50
N LEU A 65 22.31 2.32 -4.64
CA LEU A 65 21.86 2.39 -3.25
C LEU A 65 20.33 2.46 -3.15
N TYR A 66 19.70 3.27 -3.99
CA TYR A 66 18.24 3.34 -4.06
C TYR A 66 17.65 2.01 -4.51
N SER A 67 18.06 1.49 -5.67
CA SER A 67 17.44 0.32 -6.31
C SER A 67 17.52 -0.93 -5.44
N PHE A 68 18.64 -1.11 -4.75
CA PHE A 68 18.90 -2.31 -3.96
C PHE A 68 18.70 -2.12 -2.45
N SER A 69 18.11 -0.99 -2.04
CA SER A 69 17.59 -0.85 -0.67
C SER A 69 16.33 -1.70 -0.49
N ARG A 70 16.17 -2.31 0.68
CA ARG A 70 15.11 -3.30 0.96
C ARG A 70 13.72 -2.77 0.63
N LEU A 71 13.35 -1.59 1.15
CA LEU A 71 12.02 -1.02 0.95
C LEU A 71 11.79 -0.68 -0.52
N THR A 72 12.75 -0.03 -1.15
CA THR A 72 12.61 0.36 -2.56
C THR A 72 12.42 -0.86 -3.45
N TRP A 73 13.22 -1.92 -3.24
CA TRP A 73 13.10 -3.16 -4.00
C TRP A 73 11.74 -3.79 -3.75
N GLN A 74 11.39 -4.07 -2.49
CA GLN A 74 10.16 -4.76 -2.10
C GLN A 74 8.91 -4.08 -2.66
N TRP A 75 8.83 -2.74 -2.59
CA TRP A 75 7.68 -1.99 -3.09
C TRP A 75 7.74 -1.64 -4.57
N SER A 76 8.84 -1.97 -5.25
CA SER A 76 8.93 -1.93 -6.72
C SER A 76 8.45 -3.24 -7.36
N ILE A 77 8.44 -4.36 -6.63
CA ILE A 77 7.96 -5.66 -7.15
C ILE A 77 6.51 -5.98 -6.75
N ALA A 78 5.85 -5.08 -6.03
CA ALA A 78 4.46 -5.23 -5.58
C ALA A 78 3.53 -4.21 -6.26
N ALA A 79 2.28 -4.61 -6.51
CA ALA A 79 1.22 -3.80 -7.11
C ALA A 79 0.71 -2.72 -6.15
N GLU A 80 1.56 -1.71 -5.94
CA GLU A 80 1.36 -0.62 -4.98
C GLU A 80 1.77 0.71 -5.61
N VAL A 81 1.22 1.80 -5.06
CA VAL A 81 1.38 3.16 -5.62
C VAL A 81 2.75 3.79 -5.39
N PHE A 82 3.58 3.15 -4.56
CA PHE A 82 4.84 3.72 -4.07
C PHE A 82 5.91 3.84 -5.16
N SER A 83 6.04 2.84 -6.04
CA SER A 83 7.03 2.86 -7.14
C SER A 83 6.79 4.05 -8.08
N LEU A 84 5.53 4.29 -8.45
CA LEU A 84 5.12 5.44 -9.23
C LEU A 84 5.30 6.76 -8.46
N ASN A 85 5.04 6.78 -7.15
CA ASN A 85 5.30 7.97 -6.33
C ASN A 85 6.79 8.31 -6.28
N ASN A 86 7.65 7.31 -6.11
CA ASN A 86 9.10 7.49 -6.09
C ASN A 86 9.60 8.01 -7.45
N LEU A 87 9.02 7.53 -8.56
CA LEU A 87 9.28 8.09 -9.89
C LEU A 87 8.95 9.59 -9.96
N PHE A 88 7.79 10.01 -9.42
CA PHE A 88 7.44 11.44 -9.36
C PHE A 88 8.38 12.25 -8.46
N VAL A 89 8.77 11.74 -7.29
CA VAL A 89 9.72 12.42 -6.39
C VAL A 89 11.05 12.65 -7.11
N VAL A 90 11.61 11.61 -7.74
CA VAL A 90 12.88 11.72 -8.47
C VAL A 90 12.73 12.64 -9.69
N MET A 91 11.63 12.56 -10.43
CA MET A 91 11.37 13.44 -11.57
C MET A 91 11.30 14.91 -11.14
N LEU A 92 10.62 15.22 -10.04
CA LEU A 92 10.56 16.57 -9.48
C LEU A 92 11.94 17.06 -8.98
N MET A 93 12.73 16.18 -8.35
CA MET A 93 14.13 16.49 -7.99
C MET A 93 14.99 16.77 -9.24
N GLY A 94 14.83 15.96 -10.29
CA GLY A 94 15.51 16.14 -11.57
C GLY A 94 15.15 17.47 -12.22
N LEU A 95 13.86 17.82 -12.28
CA LEU A 95 13.38 19.10 -12.77
C LEU A 95 13.91 20.28 -11.94
N ALA A 96 14.02 20.14 -10.61
CA ALA A 96 14.61 21.17 -9.75
C ALA A 96 16.12 21.37 -10.05
N VAL A 97 16.87 20.29 -10.28
CA VAL A 97 18.29 20.37 -10.71
C VAL A 97 18.41 21.02 -12.10
N GLU A 98 17.53 20.67 -13.04
CA GLU A 98 17.50 21.28 -14.38
C GLU A 98 17.16 22.77 -14.32
N PHE A 99 16.19 23.14 -13.50
CA PHE A 99 15.79 24.52 -13.26
C PHE A 99 16.97 25.33 -12.70
N HIS A 100 17.66 24.80 -11.69
CA HIS A 100 18.84 25.43 -11.08
C HIS A 100 19.96 25.66 -12.09
N LYS A 101 20.20 24.69 -12.98
CA LYS A 101 21.29 24.76 -13.97
C LYS A 101 20.92 25.52 -15.25
N ALA A 102 19.65 25.87 -15.45
CA ALA A 102 19.19 26.57 -16.63
C ALA A 102 19.74 28.00 -16.65
N LYS A 103 20.47 28.34 -17.73
CA LYS A 103 21.15 29.65 -17.88
C LYS A 103 20.23 30.79 -18.34
N THR A 104 19.10 30.46 -18.95
CA THR A 104 18.20 31.43 -19.60
C THR A 104 16.83 31.37 -18.96
N ASP A 105 16.16 32.51 -18.81
CA ASP A 105 14.79 32.61 -18.31
C ASP A 105 13.83 31.69 -19.07
N SER A 106 13.79 31.77 -20.41
CA SER A 106 12.92 30.90 -21.23
C SER A 106 13.05 29.39 -20.93
N LYS A 107 14.27 28.90 -20.63
CA LYS A 107 14.47 27.50 -20.22
C LYS A 107 13.92 27.24 -18.82
N ARG A 108 14.16 28.14 -17.85
CA ARG A 108 13.59 28.07 -16.50
C ARG A 108 12.06 28.07 -16.53
N SER A 109 11.46 28.95 -17.33
CA SER A 109 9.99 29.00 -17.49
C SER A 109 9.46 27.69 -18.06
N LYS A 110 10.09 27.16 -19.12
CA LYS A 110 9.69 25.87 -19.72
C LYS A 110 9.77 24.71 -18.72
N ILE A 111 10.86 24.62 -17.95
CA ILE A 111 11.05 23.56 -16.94
C ILE A 111 10.01 23.68 -15.83
N SER A 112 9.70 24.89 -15.35
CA SER A 112 8.71 25.08 -14.29
C SER A 112 7.27 24.86 -14.76
N LEU A 113 6.95 25.05 -16.05
CA LEU A 113 5.67 24.59 -16.63
C LEU A 113 5.56 23.06 -16.64
N TYR A 114 6.62 22.34 -17.03
CA TYR A 114 6.65 20.87 -16.90
C TYR A 114 6.57 20.42 -15.44
N GLY A 115 7.25 21.13 -14.53
CA GLY A 115 7.16 20.93 -13.08
C GLY A 115 5.73 21.11 -12.58
N ALA A 116 5.03 22.17 -12.98
CA ALA A 116 3.65 22.43 -12.57
C ALA A 116 2.71 21.30 -13.01
N PHE A 117 2.80 20.86 -14.28
CA PHE A 117 2.04 19.71 -14.76
C PHE A 117 2.36 18.43 -13.98
N CYS A 118 3.65 18.18 -13.75
CA CYS A 118 4.12 17.04 -12.97
C CYS A 118 3.59 17.06 -11.52
N CYS A 119 3.53 18.22 -10.88
CA CYS A 119 2.97 18.40 -9.54
C CYS A 119 1.47 18.06 -9.50
N GLY A 120 0.69 18.47 -10.50
CA GLY A 120 -0.73 18.11 -10.58
C GLY A 120 -0.92 16.61 -10.80
N LEU A 121 -0.15 16.05 -11.73
CA LEU A 121 -0.22 14.63 -12.08
C LEU A 121 0.18 13.72 -10.91
N SER A 122 1.20 14.10 -10.13
CA SER A 122 1.66 13.30 -9.00
C SER A 122 0.68 13.27 -7.82
N LEU A 123 -0.10 14.33 -7.61
CA LEU A 123 -1.18 14.35 -6.61
C LEU A 123 -2.27 13.31 -6.94
N CYS A 124 -2.50 13.04 -8.22
CA CYS A 124 -3.40 11.98 -8.67
C CYS A 124 -2.87 10.57 -8.40
N ASN A 125 -1.61 10.43 -7.98
CA ASN A 125 -1.04 9.19 -7.49
C ASN A 125 -1.08 9.13 -5.96
N GLN A 126 -0.29 9.92 -5.25
CA GLN A 126 -0.19 9.81 -3.79
C GLN A 126 -0.06 11.19 -3.14
N HIS A 127 -0.96 11.50 -2.19
CA HIS A 127 -1.05 12.84 -1.59
C HIS A 127 0.17 13.27 -0.77
N THR A 128 0.94 12.34 -0.21
CA THR A 128 2.13 12.67 0.59
C THR A 128 3.19 13.44 -0.21
N ILE A 129 3.15 13.38 -1.55
CA ILE A 129 4.04 14.16 -2.41
C ILE A 129 3.84 15.67 -2.28
N VAL A 130 2.70 16.13 -1.75
CA VAL A 130 2.43 17.56 -1.52
C VAL A 130 3.53 18.23 -0.69
N LEU A 131 4.15 17.49 0.24
CA LEU A 131 5.24 17.99 1.08
C LEU A 131 6.47 18.37 0.26
N TYR A 132 6.78 17.57 -0.77
CA TYR A 132 7.84 17.88 -1.73
C TYR A 132 7.44 19.02 -2.67
N ILE A 133 6.19 19.02 -3.15
CA ILE A 133 5.66 20.07 -4.04
C ILE A 133 5.76 21.43 -3.38
N ILE A 134 5.33 21.57 -2.11
CA ILE A 134 5.36 22.85 -1.39
C ILE A 134 6.79 23.40 -1.32
N CYS A 135 7.77 22.57 -0.92
CA CYS A 135 9.17 22.99 -0.85
C CYS A 135 9.70 23.46 -2.21
N ILE A 136 9.41 22.71 -3.28
CA ILE A 136 9.88 23.02 -4.64
C ILE A 136 9.19 24.28 -5.16
N VAL A 137 7.88 24.41 -5.00
CA VAL A 137 7.11 25.57 -5.49
C VAL A 137 7.57 26.85 -4.80
N VAL A 138 7.70 26.84 -3.47
CA VAL A 138 8.21 28.00 -2.73
C VAL A 138 9.62 28.37 -3.20
N TRP A 139 10.50 27.38 -3.39
CA TRP A 139 11.85 27.62 -3.85
C TRP A 139 11.92 28.16 -5.29
N VAL A 140 11.16 27.58 -6.23
CA VAL A 140 11.09 28.03 -7.64
C VAL A 140 10.51 29.44 -7.73
N LEU A 141 9.38 29.71 -7.07
CA LEU A 141 8.74 31.03 -7.10
C LEU A 141 9.61 32.08 -6.41
N GLY A 142 10.26 31.74 -5.29
CA GLY A 142 11.23 32.62 -4.64
C GLY A 142 12.40 32.97 -5.56
N HIS A 143 12.97 31.99 -6.27
CA HIS A 143 14.01 32.23 -7.26
C HIS A 143 13.54 33.16 -8.39
N GLN A 144 12.39 32.86 -9.00
CA GLN A 144 11.85 33.67 -10.11
C GLN A 144 11.48 35.09 -9.66
N PHE A 145 10.98 35.25 -8.43
CA PHE A 145 10.71 36.56 -7.84
C PHE A 145 11.99 37.38 -7.71
N MET A 146 13.04 36.80 -7.12
CA MET A 146 14.34 37.48 -6.94
C MET A 146 14.99 37.87 -8.26
N HIS A 147 14.77 37.08 -9.32
CA HIS A 147 15.28 37.35 -10.66
C HIS A 147 14.32 38.16 -11.55
N LYS A 148 13.18 38.62 -11.03
CA LYS A 148 12.15 39.39 -11.76
C LYS A 148 11.58 38.66 -13.00
N GLU A 149 11.48 37.34 -12.92
CA GLU A 149 10.96 36.46 -13.97
C GLU A 149 9.45 36.17 -13.82
N LEU A 150 8.85 36.62 -12.72
CA LEU A 150 7.42 36.42 -12.46
C LEU A 150 6.56 37.51 -13.12
N SER A 151 5.50 37.08 -13.79
CA SER A 151 4.40 37.92 -14.26
C SER A 151 3.06 37.24 -14.00
N LEU A 152 1.97 38.00 -13.94
CA LEU A 152 0.62 37.45 -13.73
C LEU A 152 0.26 36.43 -14.82
N ASN A 153 0.52 36.76 -16.09
CA ASN A 153 0.30 35.86 -17.22
C ASN A 153 1.07 34.55 -17.07
N TYR A 154 2.27 34.61 -16.53
CA TYR A 154 3.09 33.43 -16.30
C TYR A 154 2.57 32.57 -15.14
N LEU A 155 2.14 33.19 -14.04
CA LEU A 155 1.48 32.49 -12.93
C LEU A 155 0.21 31.77 -13.40
N LEU A 156 -0.61 32.41 -14.23
CA LEU A 156 -1.79 31.79 -14.83
C LEU A 156 -1.43 30.55 -15.67
N LYS A 157 -0.31 30.58 -16.41
CA LYS A 157 0.18 29.40 -17.14
C LYS A 157 0.60 28.27 -16.19
N LEU A 158 1.28 28.58 -15.08
CA LEU A 158 1.64 27.56 -14.08
C LEU A 158 0.39 26.91 -13.49
N VAL A 159 -0.62 27.70 -13.12
CA VAL A 159 -1.91 27.19 -12.62
C VAL A 159 -2.62 26.33 -13.67
N LEU A 160 -2.62 26.75 -14.94
CA LEU A 160 -3.20 25.97 -16.03
C LEU A 160 -2.50 24.61 -16.19
N TYR A 161 -1.17 24.56 -16.23
CA TYR A 161 -0.44 23.31 -16.37
C TYR A 161 -0.64 22.39 -15.15
N PHE A 162 -0.64 22.95 -13.94
CA PHE A 162 -0.95 22.21 -12.72
C PHE A 162 -2.36 21.60 -12.77
N THR A 163 -3.37 22.39 -13.13
CA THR A 163 -4.76 21.92 -13.23
C THR A 163 -4.95 20.90 -14.34
N MET A 164 -4.25 21.02 -15.47
CA MET A 164 -4.21 19.97 -16.49
C MET A 164 -3.65 18.65 -15.95
N GLY A 165 -2.65 18.70 -15.06
CA GLY A 165 -2.12 17.52 -14.39
C GLY A 165 -3.15 16.82 -13.48
N LEU A 166 -4.14 17.55 -12.96
CA LEU A 166 -5.20 17.01 -12.09
C LEU A 166 -6.32 16.28 -12.86
N LEU A 167 -6.27 16.25 -14.19
CA LEU A 167 -7.29 15.64 -15.04
C LEU A 167 -7.64 14.18 -14.66
N PRO A 168 -6.72 13.30 -14.23
CA PRO A 168 -7.07 11.94 -13.82
C PRO A 168 -8.12 11.86 -12.71
N TYR A 169 -8.30 12.88 -11.86
CA TYR A 169 -9.38 12.86 -10.86
C TYR A 169 -10.79 12.79 -11.46
N SER A 170 -10.97 13.23 -12.72
CA SER A 170 -12.24 13.07 -13.45
C SER A 170 -12.64 11.60 -13.59
N TYR A 171 -11.68 10.67 -13.61
CA TYR A 171 -11.95 9.23 -13.64
C TYR A 171 -12.74 8.76 -12.42
N LEU A 172 -12.52 9.35 -11.24
CA LEU A 172 -13.25 8.96 -10.03
C LEU A 172 -14.75 9.22 -10.19
N ILE A 173 -15.10 10.39 -10.72
CA ILE A 173 -16.49 10.80 -10.99
C ILE A 173 -17.10 9.89 -12.06
N VAL A 174 -16.41 9.72 -13.19
CA VAL A 174 -16.88 8.90 -14.32
C VAL A 174 -17.09 7.44 -13.91
N SER A 175 -16.12 6.85 -13.21
CA SER A 175 -16.18 5.47 -12.73
C SER A 175 -17.34 5.27 -11.75
N SER A 176 -17.53 6.20 -10.81
CA SER A 176 -18.59 6.13 -9.80
C SER A 176 -19.99 6.38 -10.38
N TYR A 177 -20.09 7.19 -11.43
CA TYR A 177 -21.34 7.46 -12.16
C TYR A 177 -21.81 6.24 -12.94
N PHE A 178 -20.93 5.64 -13.76
CA PHE A 178 -21.29 4.44 -14.52
C PHE A 178 -21.51 3.22 -13.62
N ASN A 179 -20.78 3.15 -12.49
CA ASN A 179 -20.87 2.06 -11.51
C ASN A 179 -20.88 0.66 -12.17
N GLN A 180 -19.95 0.44 -13.12
CA GLN A 180 -19.80 -0.83 -13.83
C GLN A 180 -18.90 -1.81 -13.08
N ALA A 181 -17.96 -1.29 -12.28
CA ALA A 181 -17.08 -2.12 -11.47
C ALA A 181 -17.87 -2.81 -10.36
N GLN A 182 -17.71 -4.13 -10.22
CA GLN A 182 -18.38 -4.92 -9.16
C GLN A 182 -17.99 -4.46 -7.75
N TRP A 183 -16.86 -3.77 -7.62
CA TRP A 183 -16.41 -3.18 -6.37
C TRP A 183 -16.00 -1.71 -6.54
N THR A 184 -16.36 -0.88 -5.57
CA THR A 184 -15.89 0.49 -5.44
C THR A 184 -15.82 0.90 -3.97
N TRP A 185 -14.95 1.84 -3.63
CA TRP A 185 -14.95 2.50 -2.35
C TRP A 185 -15.54 3.90 -2.47
N GLY A 186 -16.60 4.19 -1.73
CA GLY A 186 -17.25 5.50 -1.72
C GLY A 186 -18.17 5.76 -2.91
N ASP A 187 -18.91 6.86 -2.81
CA ASP A 187 -19.69 7.44 -3.90
C ASP A 187 -19.10 8.81 -4.28
N GLN A 188 -18.62 8.95 -5.51
CA GLN A 188 -18.00 10.17 -6.04
C GLN A 188 -18.89 10.85 -7.10
N THR A 189 -20.18 10.50 -7.15
CA THR A 189 -21.14 11.13 -8.06
C THR A 189 -21.55 12.54 -7.64
N THR A 190 -21.35 12.89 -6.37
CA THR A 190 -21.62 14.22 -5.82
C THR A 190 -20.31 14.93 -5.47
N ILE A 191 -20.34 16.27 -5.39
CA ILE A 191 -19.18 17.06 -4.97
C ILE A 191 -18.78 16.70 -3.53
N GLN A 192 -19.75 16.54 -2.64
CA GLN A 192 -19.46 16.15 -1.25
C GLN A 192 -18.80 14.78 -1.19
N GLY A 193 -19.32 13.78 -1.90
CA GLY A 193 -18.74 12.44 -1.93
C GLY A 193 -17.32 12.43 -2.54
N LEU A 194 -17.09 13.23 -3.58
CA LEU A 194 -15.76 13.45 -4.13
C LEU A 194 -14.82 14.09 -3.10
N LEU A 195 -15.25 15.13 -2.38
CA LEU A 195 -14.45 15.80 -1.36
C LEU A 195 -14.15 14.86 -0.18
N THR A 196 -15.15 14.14 0.34
CA THR A 196 -14.99 13.13 1.38
C THR A 196 -13.94 12.09 0.99
N HIS A 197 -13.96 11.65 -0.27
CA HIS A 197 -12.99 10.69 -0.79
C HIS A 197 -11.60 11.30 -0.97
N LEU A 198 -11.48 12.48 -1.60
CA LEU A 198 -10.20 13.17 -1.80
C LEU A 198 -9.55 13.55 -0.47
N LEU A 199 -10.31 14.13 0.45
CA LEU A 199 -9.84 14.54 1.76
C LEU A 199 -9.68 13.37 2.72
N ARG A 200 -9.93 12.12 2.30
CA ARG A 200 -9.79 10.91 3.14
C ARG A 200 -10.53 11.05 4.48
N GLU A 201 -11.72 11.67 4.47
CA GLU A 201 -12.48 11.98 5.68
C GLU A 201 -12.82 10.72 6.48
N GLU A 202 -13.09 9.60 5.78
CA GLU A 202 -13.39 8.31 6.40
C GLU A 202 -12.23 7.75 7.24
N TYR A 203 -10.98 8.13 6.93
CA TYR A 203 -9.80 7.82 7.74
C TYR A 203 -9.49 8.89 8.81
N GLY A 204 -10.03 10.11 8.68
CA GLY A 204 -9.72 11.28 9.54
C GLY A 204 -8.84 12.36 8.91
N THR A 205 -8.78 12.42 7.56
CA THR A 205 -8.06 13.41 6.70
C THR A 205 -6.54 13.46 6.82
N PHE A 206 -6.01 13.50 8.03
CA PHE A 206 -4.57 13.52 8.30
C PHE A 206 -4.13 12.32 9.14
N SER A 207 -4.93 11.27 9.15
CA SER A 207 -4.64 10.01 9.83
C SER A 207 -4.36 8.91 8.81
N LEU A 208 -3.48 7.99 9.15
CA LEU A 208 -3.28 6.75 8.42
C LEU A 208 -4.46 5.81 8.63
N VAL A 209 -4.92 5.67 9.89
CA VAL A 209 -6.05 4.80 10.27
C VAL A 209 -6.95 5.52 11.26
N LYS A 210 -8.23 5.15 11.32
CA LYS A 210 -9.23 5.68 12.24
C LYS A 210 -9.05 5.13 13.68
N LEU A 211 -7.90 5.42 14.28
CA LEU A 211 -7.49 5.00 15.63
C LEU A 211 -7.00 6.22 16.46
N PRO A 212 -6.94 6.10 17.80
CA PRO A 212 -6.37 7.15 18.66
C PRO A 212 -4.96 7.55 18.22
N LEU A 213 -4.61 8.84 18.39
CA LEU A 213 -3.31 9.36 17.96
C LEU A 213 -2.17 8.76 18.80
N VAL A 214 -1.32 7.95 18.16
CA VAL A 214 -0.02 7.52 18.68
C VAL A 214 1.04 8.02 17.71
N SER A 215 1.94 8.91 18.13
CA SER A 215 3.00 9.39 17.23
C SER A 215 4.07 8.32 17.04
N SER A 216 4.45 8.03 15.80
CA SER A 216 5.64 7.22 15.51
C SER A 216 6.92 8.04 15.77
N PRO A 217 7.84 7.61 16.65
CA PRO A 217 9.06 8.36 16.92
C PRO A 217 9.99 8.38 15.71
N LEU A 218 10.48 9.56 15.33
CA LEU A 218 11.47 9.75 14.25
C LEU A 218 12.71 8.85 14.40
N LYS A 219 13.06 8.50 15.65
CA LYS A 219 14.14 7.56 15.98
C LYS A 219 13.99 6.21 15.26
N PHE A 220 12.78 5.70 15.08
CA PHE A 220 12.56 4.44 14.37
C PHE A 220 12.92 4.56 12.89
N GLN A 221 12.49 5.63 12.22
CA GLN A 221 12.88 5.90 10.84
C GLN A 221 14.40 6.03 10.69
N ILE A 222 15.06 6.74 11.60
CA ILE A 222 16.52 6.91 11.56
C ILE A 222 17.22 5.56 11.75
N ASN A 223 16.85 4.80 12.77
CA ASN A 223 17.43 3.48 13.04
C ASN A 223 17.20 2.53 11.87
N HIS A 224 16.00 2.52 11.31
CA HIS A 224 15.65 1.70 10.15
C HIS A 224 16.49 2.08 8.93
N MET A 225 16.66 3.37 8.66
CA MET A 225 17.53 3.85 7.59
C MET A 225 18.99 3.38 7.75
N PHE A 226 19.51 3.29 8.99
CA PHE A 226 20.85 2.73 9.25
C PHE A 226 20.94 1.22 9.05
N ILE A 227 19.84 0.50 9.29
CA ILE A 227 19.77 -0.96 9.09
C ILE A 227 19.63 -1.27 7.59
N GLU A 228 18.76 -0.53 6.90
CA GLU A 228 18.47 -0.72 5.48
C GLU A 228 19.61 -0.22 4.59
N MET A 229 20.26 0.89 4.95
CA MET A 229 21.35 1.49 4.19
C MET A 229 22.63 1.51 5.02
N THR A 230 23.75 1.07 4.42
CA THR A 230 25.06 1.03 5.11
C THR A 230 25.41 2.40 5.73
N PRO A 231 26.03 2.47 6.94
CA PRO A 231 26.47 3.71 7.58
C PRO A 231 27.29 4.67 6.69
N VAL A 232 27.93 4.10 5.66
CA VAL A 232 28.68 4.82 4.62
C VAL A 232 27.77 5.77 3.85
N VAL A 233 26.52 5.38 3.56
CA VAL A 233 25.54 6.21 2.83
C VAL A 233 25.24 7.48 3.60
N GLN A 234 24.91 7.37 4.89
CA GLN A 234 24.59 8.51 5.74
C GLN A 234 25.83 9.38 5.95
N GLY A 235 27.01 8.77 6.13
CA GLY A 235 28.28 9.48 6.20
C GLY A 235 28.56 10.34 4.96
N LEU A 236 28.36 9.78 3.77
CA LEU A 236 28.49 10.50 2.50
C LEU A 236 27.42 11.58 2.33
N ALA A 237 26.17 11.32 2.74
CA ALA A 237 25.10 12.31 2.69
C ALA A 237 25.40 13.51 3.62
N VAL A 238 25.88 13.28 4.84
CA VAL A 238 26.33 14.35 5.75
C VAL A 238 27.54 15.09 5.18
N LEU A 239 28.50 14.36 4.62
CA LEU A 239 29.68 14.96 3.98
C LEU A 239 29.31 15.88 2.82
N SER A 240 28.30 15.51 2.04
CA SER A 240 27.70 16.35 1.01
C SER A 240 27.29 17.71 1.56
N LEU A 241 26.62 17.73 2.71
CA LEU A 241 26.22 18.97 3.38
C LEU A 241 27.44 19.78 3.79
N LEU A 242 28.32 19.18 4.59
CA LEU A 242 29.50 19.85 5.14
C LEU A 242 30.38 20.48 4.04
N LEU A 243 30.69 19.71 2.99
CA LEU A 243 31.53 20.18 1.88
C LEU A 243 30.81 21.18 0.97
N CYS A 244 29.49 21.07 0.80
CA CYS A 244 28.73 22.02 -0.01
C CYS A 244 28.71 23.40 0.64
N PHE A 245 28.42 23.46 1.95
CA PHE A 245 28.39 24.72 2.71
C PHE A 245 29.79 25.31 2.92
N ALA A 246 30.80 24.49 3.25
CA ALA A 246 32.16 24.96 3.46
C ALA A 246 32.76 25.62 2.20
N ASN A 247 32.48 25.07 1.02
CA ASN A 247 33.03 25.57 -0.23
C ASN A 247 32.19 26.67 -0.90
N ARG A 248 31.07 27.10 -0.28
CA ARG A 248 30.09 28.08 -0.84
C ARG A 248 29.78 27.86 -2.33
N LYS A 249 29.62 26.60 -2.74
CA LYS A 249 29.46 26.25 -4.16
C LYS A 249 28.07 26.63 -4.67
N CYS A 250 27.96 26.75 -6.00
CA CYS A 250 26.70 27.00 -6.70
C CYS A 250 25.60 25.96 -6.37
N SER A 251 25.95 24.77 -5.87
CA SER A 251 25.01 23.73 -5.46
C SER A 251 24.34 23.95 -4.10
N VAL A 252 24.72 24.97 -3.31
CA VAL A 252 24.14 25.17 -1.96
C VAL A 252 22.62 25.31 -2.00
N SER A 253 22.08 26.10 -2.94
CA SER A 253 20.63 26.33 -3.06
C SER A 253 19.84 25.02 -3.27
N ILE A 254 20.27 24.19 -4.21
CA ILE A 254 19.58 22.93 -4.53
C ILE A 254 19.80 21.86 -3.44
N VAL A 255 20.97 21.82 -2.80
CA VAL A 255 21.23 20.93 -1.66
C VAL A 255 20.38 21.34 -0.45
N SER A 256 20.25 22.65 -0.18
CA SER A 256 19.33 23.16 0.84
C SER A 256 17.87 22.76 0.57
N LEU A 257 17.41 22.85 -0.68
CA LEU A 257 16.08 22.38 -1.07
C LEU A 257 15.88 20.89 -0.75
N PHE A 258 16.84 20.04 -1.12
CA PHE A 258 16.78 18.61 -0.83
C PHE A 258 16.75 18.33 0.68
N ILE A 259 17.53 19.05 1.48
CA ILE A 259 17.49 18.97 2.95
C ILE A 259 16.11 19.36 3.48
N THR A 260 15.55 20.48 3.02
CA THR A 260 14.22 20.94 3.44
C THR A 260 13.15 19.92 3.08
N MET A 261 13.23 19.31 1.89
CA MET A 261 12.35 18.22 1.47
C MET A 261 12.47 17.00 2.39
N LEU A 262 13.70 16.57 2.71
CA LEU A 262 13.97 15.44 3.60
C LEU A 262 13.40 15.66 5.00
N PHE A 263 13.73 16.77 5.65
CA PHE A 263 13.26 17.05 7.00
C PHE A 263 11.76 17.36 7.04
N GLY A 264 11.26 18.14 6.07
CA GLY A 264 9.84 18.48 5.98
C GLY A 264 8.98 17.23 5.85
N TYR A 265 9.38 16.29 4.99
CA TYR A 265 8.69 15.02 4.83
C TYR A 265 8.80 14.13 6.08
N SER A 266 10.02 13.85 6.56
CA SER A 266 10.23 12.94 7.70
C SER A 266 9.58 13.44 8.99
N LEU A 267 9.66 14.74 9.29
CA LEU A 267 9.05 15.33 10.49
C LEU A 267 7.53 15.30 10.41
N PHE A 268 6.95 15.68 9.26
CA PHE A 268 5.51 15.65 9.08
C PHE A 268 4.96 14.22 9.19
N PHE A 269 5.62 13.27 8.54
CA PHE A 269 5.16 11.88 8.55
C PHE A 269 5.32 11.25 9.93
N SER A 270 6.43 11.47 10.64
CA SER A 270 6.62 11.02 12.03
C SER A 270 5.55 11.61 12.97
N TRP A 271 5.16 12.86 12.76
CA TRP A 271 4.10 13.50 13.54
C TRP A 271 2.71 12.92 13.27
N ARG A 272 2.38 12.60 12.01
CA ARG A 272 1.03 12.18 11.60
C ARG A 272 0.81 10.67 11.46
N ALA A 273 1.87 9.87 11.46
CA ALA A 273 1.77 8.41 11.41
C ALA A 273 1.18 7.89 12.72
N ASN A 274 -0.16 7.76 12.77
CA ASN A 274 -0.93 7.42 13.97
C ASN A 274 -1.15 5.91 14.15
N LEU A 275 -0.08 5.12 14.00
CA LEU A 275 -0.09 3.68 14.17
C LEU A 275 0.87 3.26 15.28
N ASP A 276 0.46 2.30 16.10
CA ASP A 276 1.29 1.71 17.12
C ASP A 276 2.35 0.79 16.50
N ILE A 277 3.51 1.36 16.20
CA ILE A 277 4.65 0.67 15.57
C ILE A 277 5.29 -0.41 16.47
N THR A 278 4.85 -0.58 17.73
CA THR A 278 5.26 -1.73 18.54
C THR A 278 4.67 -3.04 17.99
N LYS A 279 3.56 -2.94 17.24
CA LYS A 279 2.98 -4.06 16.50
C LYS A 279 3.73 -4.26 15.19
N PRO A 280 4.30 -5.45 14.92
CA PRO A 280 5.13 -5.69 13.74
C PRO A 280 4.44 -5.35 12.41
N LEU A 281 3.18 -5.75 12.22
CA LEU A 281 2.43 -5.45 10.99
C LEU A 281 2.28 -3.94 10.76
N PHE A 282 2.05 -3.17 11.82
CA PHE A 282 1.91 -1.71 11.72
C PHE A 282 3.23 -1.02 11.40
N LEU A 283 4.35 -1.53 11.93
CA LEU A 283 5.68 -1.10 11.50
C LEU A 283 5.86 -1.32 9.99
N GLY A 284 5.48 -2.51 9.49
CA GLY A 284 5.50 -2.85 8.07
C GLY A 284 4.64 -1.92 7.19
N VAL A 285 3.55 -1.35 7.72
CA VAL A 285 2.72 -0.34 7.02
C VAL A 285 3.39 1.03 7.01
N VAL A 286 3.99 1.44 8.13
CA VAL A 286 4.61 2.77 8.28
C VAL A 286 5.93 2.87 7.51
N GLU A 287 6.76 1.83 7.51
CA GLU A 287 8.11 1.88 6.94
C GLU A 287 8.12 2.15 5.43
N ARG A 288 7.07 1.74 4.70
CA ARG A 288 6.93 1.96 3.24
C ARG A 288 7.00 3.45 2.88
N PHE A 289 6.55 4.32 3.78
CA PHE A 289 6.57 5.75 3.56
C PHE A 289 7.96 6.37 3.80
N TRP A 290 8.96 5.63 4.29
CA TRP A 290 10.31 6.17 4.48
C TRP A 290 11.14 6.17 3.19
N MET A 291 10.67 5.47 2.14
CA MET A 291 11.33 5.42 0.83
C MET A 291 11.58 6.80 0.23
N GLN A 292 10.66 7.75 0.39
CA GLN A 292 10.83 9.08 -0.21
C GLN A 292 11.99 9.87 0.46
N SER A 293 12.17 9.71 1.77
CA SER A 293 13.34 10.26 2.47
C SER A 293 14.63 9.58 2.01
N ASN A 294 14.59 8.26 1.85
CA ASN A 294 15.72 7.44 1.39
C ASN A 294 16.22 7.88 0.00
N ILE A 295 15.33 8.24 -0.93
CA ILE A 295 15.69 8.79 -2.26
C ILE A 295 16.60 10.03 -2.13
N VAL A 296 16.23 10.96 -1.25
CA VAL A 296 16.98 12.21 -1.06
C VAL A 296 18.35 11.90 -0.45
N VAL A 297 18.40 11.00 0.53
CA VAL A 297 19.65 10.56 1.16
C VAL A 297 20.59 9.89 0.13
N CYS A 298 20.08 9.02 -0.74
CA CYS A 298 20.86 8.42 -1.82
C CYS A 298 21.44 9.47 -2.78
N ALA A 299 20.63 10.44 -3.21
CA ALA A 299 21.11 11.54 -4.07
C ALA A 299 22.22 12.36 -3.39
N LEU A 300 22.04 12.69 -2.11
CA LEU A 300 23.03 13.41 -1.32
C LEU A 300 24.30 12.59 -1.11
N ALA A 301 24.20 11.28 -0.89
CA ALA A 301 25.35 10.40 -0.74
C ALA A 301 26.20 10.34 -2.03
N GLY A 302 25.55 10.19 -3.19
CA GLY A 302 26.23 10.29 -4.48
C GLY A 302 26.93 11.64 -4.66
N HIS A 303 26.23 12.75 -4.38
CA HIS A 303 26.83 14.09 -4.42
C HIS A 303 28.01 14.26 -3.45
N GLY A 304 27.92 13.68 -2.25
CA GLY A 304 28.98 13.67 -1.24
C GLY A 304 30.23 12.95 -1.72
N LEU A 305 30.07 11.77 -2.33
CA LEU A 305 31.19 11.03 -2.94
C LEU A 305 31.90 11.88 -4.01
N ALA A 306 31.14 12.52 -4.90
CA ALA A 306 31.71 13.37 -5.95
C ALA A 306 32.49 14.56 -5.37
N LEU A 307 31.97 15.22 -4.34
CA LEU A 307 32.65 16.34 -3.68
C LEU A 307 33.94 15.88 -2.97
N LEU A 308 33.90 14.74 -2.31
CA LEU A 308 35.06 14.12 -1.66
C LEU A 308 36.14 13.79 -2.69
N MET A 309 35.80 13.02 -3.72
CA MET A 309 36.76 12.58 -4.73
C MET A 309 37.32 13.75 -5.53
N ARG A 310 36.51 14.78 -5.80
CA ARG A 310 37.02 16.03 -6.41
C ARG A 310 38.05 16.71 -5.51
N SER A 311 37.82 16.76 -4.20
CA SER A 311 38.76 17.37 -3.24
C SER A 311 40.06 16.56 -3.11
N ILE A 312 39.98 15.24 -3.18
CA ILE A 312 41.14 14.34 -3.18
C ILE A 312 41.94 14.51 -4.48
N ARG A 313 41.28 14.53 -5.64
CA ARG A 313 41.91 14.73 -6.96
C ARG A 313 42.61 16.08 -7.12
N THR A 314 42.18 17.11 -6.40
CA THR A 314 42.88 18.40 -6.40
C THR A 314 44.17 18.39 -5.59
N LYS A 315 44.33 17.44 -4.64
CA LYS A 315 45.48 17.38 -3.73
C LYS A 315 46.53 16.32 -4.13
N LEU A 316 46.13 15.28 -4.86
CA LEU A 316 47.01 14.17 -5.24
C LEU A 316 47.32 14.17 -6.75
N PRO A 317 48.55 13.79 -7.15
CA PRO A 317 48.99 13.88 -8.55
C PRO A 317 48.40 12.79 -9.46
N ASN A 318 48.15 11.58 -8.94
CA ASN A 318 47.71 10.44 -9.76
C ASN A 318 46.18 10.36 -9.89
N LYS A 319 45.62 11.09 -10.87
CA LYS A 319 44.16 11.22 -11.06
C LYS A 319 43.50 9.92 -11.51
N ASP A 320 44.16 9.13 -12.36
CA ASP A 320 43.61 7.88 -12.90
C ASP A 320 43.48 6.81 -11.82
N PHE A 321 44.46 6.71 -10.92
CA PHE A 321 44.40 5.84 -9.76
C PHE A 321 43.22 6.19 -8.83
N ILE A 322 42.97 7.49 -8.59
CA ILE A 322 41.84 7.93 -7.76
C ILE A 322 40.50 7.63 -8.43
N LEU A 323 40.42 7.74 -9.76
CA LEU A 323 39.23 7.32 -10.51
C LEU A 323 38.98 5.82 -10.41
N CYS A 324 40.03 5.00 -10.49
CA CYS A 324 39.92 3.55 -10.27
C CYS A 324 39.39 3.23 -8.86
N ILE A 325 39.93 3.88 -7.83
CA ILE A 325 39.44 3.73 -6.44
C ILE A 325 37.97 4.14 -6.32
N GLU A 326 37.55 5.25 -6.94
CA GLU A 326 36.15 5.70 -6.90
C GLU A 326 35.19 4.65 -7.49
N TRP A 327 35.56 4.04 -8.62
CA TRP A 327 34.77 2.99 -9.24
C TRP A 327 34.73 1.72 -8.41
N ILE A 328 35.89 1.25 -7.92
CA ILE A 328 35.97 0.06 -7.07
C ILE A 328 35.11 0.25 -5.82
N PHE A 329 35.23 1.40 -5.16
CA PHE A 329 34.42 1.74 -3.99
C PHE A 329 32.92 1.73 -4.33
N THR A 330 32.53 2.37 -5.43
CA THR A 330 31.12 2.42 -5.85
C THR A 330 30.57 1.01 -6.11
N ILE A 331 31.30 0.18 -6.85
CA ILE A 331 30.91 -1.20 -7.15
C ILE A 331 30.82 -2.03 -5.87
N ALA A 332 31.81 -1.91 -4.97
CA ALA A 332 31.82 -2.65 -3.72
C ALA A 332 30.62 -2.32 -2.82
N VAL A 333 30.28 -1.03 -2.69
CA VAL A 333 29.14 -0.58 -1.89
C VAL A 333 27.82 -1.07 -2.49
N VAL A 334 27.65 -0.98 -3.81
CA VAL A 334 26.43 -1.46 -4.49
C VAL A 334 26.32 -2.99 -4.43
N ALA A 335 27.42 -3.72 -4.64
CA ALA A 335 27.44 -5.18 -4.55
C ALA A 335 27.11 -5.66 -3.14
N HIS A 336 27.64 -4.98 -2.11
CA HIS A 336 27.29 -5.27 -0.72
C HIS A 336 25.79 -5.06 -0.47
N GLN A 337 25.22 -3.94 -0.94
CA GLN A 337 23.79 -3.65 -0.80
C GLN A 337 22.89 -4.72 -1.48
N ILE A 338 23.31 -5.26 -2.63
CA ILE A 338 22.63 -6.38 -3.29
C ILE A 338 22.72 -7.62 -2.41
N GLN A 339 23.92 -7.99 -1.98
CA GLN A 339 24.16 -9.19 -1.18
C GLN A 339 23.35 -9.20 0.12
N THR A 340 23.20 -8.05 0.78
CA THR A 340 22.47 -7.95 2.06
C THR A 340 20.96 -8.08 1.90
N ASN A 341 20.39 -7.63 0.77
CA ASN A 341 18.94 -7.50 0.61
C ASN A 341 18.31 -8.53 -0.33
N TYR A 342 19.11 -9.21 -1.17
CA TYR A 342 18.59 -10.11 -2.20
C TYR A 342 17.67 -11.20 -1.65
N SER A 343 18.10 -11.94 -0.62
CA SER A 343 17.33 -13.07 -0.08
C SER A 343 15.98 -12.66 0.53
N VAL A 344 15.90 -11.45 1.09
CA VAL A 344 14.66 -10.90 1.67
C VAL A 344 13.73 -10.37 0.59
N CYS A 345 14.30 -9.80 -0.48
CA CYS A 345 13.53 -9.21 -1.58
C CYS A 345 13.17 -10.21 -2.69
N ASP A 346 13.76 -11.41 -2.70
CA ASP A 346 13.38 -12.48 -3.61
C ASP A 346 12.01 -13.06 -3.21
N GLN A 347 10.99 -12.70 -3.97
CA GLN A 347 9.61 -13.13 -3.78
C GLN A 347 9.16 -14.11 -4.88
N SER A 348 10.10 -14.70 -5.63
CA SER A 348 9.81 -15.57 -6.78
C SER A 348 9.01 -16.84 -6.44
N SER A 349 9.10 -17.30 -5.19
CA SER A 349 8.41 -18.48 -4.67
C SER A 349 7.30 -18.15 -3.66
N ASN A 350 6.96 -16.87 -3.47
CA ASN A 350 5.96 -16.47 -2.50
C ASN A 350 4.54 -16.54 -3.09
N TYR A 351 3.81 -17.61 -2.74
CA TYR A 351 2.41 -17.83 -3.10
C TYR A 351 1.50 -17.92 -1.87
N VAL A 352 1.96 -17.51 -0.69
CA VAL A 352 1.29 -17.80 0.59
C VAL A 352 -0.12 -17.20 0.64
N VAL A 353 -0.26 -15.92 0.32
CA VAL A 353 -1.55 -15.22 0.33
C VAL A 353 -2.48 -15.69 -0.82
N ASP A 354 -1.92 -16.04 -1.98
CA ASP A 354 -2.69 -16.63 -3.09
C ASP A 354 -3.23 -18.01 -2.71
N ASN A 355 -2.38 -18.87 -2.13
CA ASN A 355 -2.76 -20.19 -1.62
C ASN A 355 -3.80 -20.08 -0.49
N PHE A 356 -3.67 -19.09 0.40
CA PHE A 356 -4.64 -18.83 1.47
C PHE A 356 -6.02 -18.54 0.87
N ALA A 357 -6.10 -17.60 -0.06
CA ALA A 357 -7.35 -17.19 -0.67
C ALA A 357 -7.96 -18.29 -1.55
N ARG A 358 -7.14 -19.04 -2.30
CA ARG A 358 -7.59 -20.18 -3.09
C ARG A 358 -8.18 -21.28 -2.21
N ASN A 359 -7.51 -21.65 -1.13
CA ASN A 359 -7.98 -22.66 -0.18
C ASN A 359 -9.36 -22.27 0.41
N ILE A 360 -9.54 -21.00 0.77
CA ILE A 360 -10.84 -20.51 1.26
C ILE A 360 -11.90 -20.57 0.15
N LEU A 361 -11.63 -20.04 -1.05
CA LEU A 361 -12.62 -20.03 -2.12
C LEU A 361 -12.98 -21.43 -2.60
N SER A 362 -12.02 -22.36 -2.70
CA SER A 362 -12.28 -23.74 -3.13
C SER A 362 -13.10 -24.54 -2.13
N SER A 363 -13.02 -24.20 -0.84
CA SER A 363 -13.70 -24.95 0.22
C SER A 363 -15.17 -24.56 0.41
N MET A 364 -15.63 -23.48 -0.22
CA MET A 364 -16.99 -22.98 -0.02
C MET A 364 -18.02 -23.80 -0.82
N PRO A 365 -19.21 -24.09 -0.27
CA PRO A 365 -20.27 -24.73 -1.03
C PRO A 365 -20.80 -23.81 -2.16
N GLN A 366 -21.54 -24.39 -3.10
CA GLN A 366 -22.06 -23.64 -4.24
C GLN A 366 -23.02 -22.54 -3.79
N ASN A 367 -22.93 -21.37 -4.42
CA ASN A 367 -23.81 -20.21 -4.14
C ASN A 367 -23.75 -19.71 -2.68
N ALA A 368 -22.67 -19.94 -1.94
CA ALA A 368 -22.56 -19.44 -0.57
C ALA A 368 -22.39 -17.90 -0.50
N ILE A 369 -22.82 -17.31 0.63
CA ILE A 369 -22.55 -15.91 1.00
C ILE A 369 -21.37 -15.90 1.95
N ILE A 370 -20.37 -15.07 1.68
CA ILE A 370 -19.18 -14.93 2.52
C ILE A 370 -19.14 -13.52 3.10
N LEU A 371 -19.28 -13.43 4.41
CA LEU A 371 -19.09 -12.21 5.18
C LEU A 371 -17.59 -12.00 5.44
N LEU A 372 -17.02 -11.02 4.76
CA LEU A 372 -15.60 -10.67 4.83
C LEU A 372 -15.35 -9.67 5.97
N ARG A 373 -14.22 -9.84 6.66
CA ARG A 373 -13.73 -8.91 7.69
C ARG A 373 -12.23 -8.66 7.52
N GLY A 374 -11.84 -7.40 7.55
CA GLY A 374 -10.44 -6.99 7.47
C GLY A 374 -9.81 -7.15 6.09
N ASP A 375 -8.56 -6.69 6.00
CA ASP A 375 -7.85 -6.52 4.73
C ASP A 375 -7.44 -7.84 4.07
N LEU A 376 -7.02 -8.84 4.85
CA LEU A 376 -6.48 -10.08 4.30
C LEU A 376 -7.54 -10.85 3.49
N PRO A 377 -8.66 -11.35 4.07
CA PRO A 377 -9.66 -12.07 3.30
C PRO A 377 -10.42 -11.11 2.38
N GLY A 378 -10.60 -9.85 2.81
CA GLY A 378 -11.20 -8.79 2.02
C GLY A 378 -10.54 -8.63 0.65
N ASN A 379 -9.25 -8.28 0.62
CA ASN A 379 -8.55 -7.96 -0.63
C ASN A 379 -8.18 -9.23 -1.43
N SER A 380 -7.74 -10.29 -0.77
CA SER A 380 -7.25 -11.50 -1.46
C SER A 380 -8.38 -12.29 -2.14
N LEU A 381 -9.53 -12.49 -1.48
CA LEU A 381 -10.69 -13.16 -2.10
C LEU A 381 -11.28 -12.31 -3.22
N ARG A 382 -11.42 -10.99 -3.02
CA ARG A 382 -11.93 -10.08 -4.08
C ARG A 382 -11.06 -10.11 -5.33
N TYR A 383 -9.74 -10.16 -5.17
CA TYR A 383 -8.83 -10.29 -6.32
C TYR A 383 -9.10 -11.58 -7.10
N LEU A 384 -9.06 -12.74 -6.44
CA LEU A 384 -9.27 -14.02 -7.12
C LEU A 384 -10.67 -14.14 -7.73
N HIS A 385 -11.68 -13.62 -7.03
CA HIS A 385 -13.07 -13.74 -7.46
C HIS A 385 -13.42 -12.75 -8.59
N TYR A 386 -13.14 -11.46 -8.42
CA TYR A 386 -13.55 -10.43 -9.39
C TYR A 386 -12.53 -10.20 -10.53
N CYS A 387 -11.24 -10.41 -10.29
CA CYS A 387 -10.21 -10.22 -11.32
C CYS A 387 -9.89 -11.52 -12.05
N GLU A 388 -9.65 -12.62 -11.32
CA GLU A 388 -9.28 -13.92 -11.90
C GLU A 388 -10.51 -14.81 -12.23
N GLY A 389 -11.72 -14.39 -11.84
CA GLY A 389 -12.97 -15.09 -12.15
C GLY A 389 -13.19 -16.38 -11.37
N LEU A 390 -12.48 -16.58 -10.25
CA LEU A 390 -12.56 -17.80 -9.46
C LEU A 390 -13.86 -17.82 -8.65
N ARG A 391 -14.61 -18.94 -8.74
CA ARG A 391 -15.85 -19.15 -7.96
C ARG A 391 -16.87 -18.02 -8.13
N ALA A 392 -17.20 -17.68 -9.38
CA ALA A 392 -18.17 -16.63 -9.72
C ALA A 392 -19.59 -16.87 -9.16
N ASP A 393 -19.88 -18.07 -8.64
CA ASP A 393 -21.12 -18.43 -7.96
C ASP A 393 -21.23 -17.85 -6.54
N LEU A 394 -20.10 -17.51 -5.91
CA LEU A 394 -20.06 -17.00 -4.54
C LEU A 394 -20.46 -15.52 -4.46
N SER A 395 -20.93 -15.09 -3.29
CA SER A 395 -21.18 -13.66 -3.02
C SER A 395 -20.33 -13.16 -1.87
N LEU A 396 -19.42 -12.23 -2.18
CA LEU A 396 -18.51 -11.62 -1.21
C LEU A 396 -19.11 -10.34 -0.62
N VAL A 397 -19.41 -10.33 0.67
CA VAL A 397 -20.09 -9.22 1.36
C VAL A 397 -19.20 -8.69 2.48
N ASP A 398 -18.80 -7.43 2.40
CA ASP A 398 -17.87 -6.82 3.35
C ASP A 398 -18.61 -6.22 4.55
N GLN A 399 -18.37 -6.79 5.75
CA GLN A 399 -19.06 -6.41 6.98
C GLN A 399 -18.77 -4.98 7.41
N GLU A 400 -17.54 -4.50 7.20
CA GLU A 400 -17.12 -3.17 7.64
C GLU A 400 -17.66 -2.11 6.68
N MET A 401 -17.62 -2.41 5.37
CA MET A 401 -18.11 -1.48 4.35
C MET A 401 -19.63 -1.33 4.39
N MET A 402 -20.39 -2.36 4.79
CA MET A 402 -21.85 -2.28 4.97
C MET A 402 -22.31 -1.23 5.98
N THR A 403 -21.41 -0.74 6.84
CA THR A 403 -21.71 0.33 7.79
C THR A 403 -21.72 1.72 7.15
N TYR A 404 -21.21 1.87 5.92
CA TYR A 404 -21.18 3.14 5.19
C TYR A 404 -22.42 3.30 4.30
N GLU A 405 -22.93 4.54 4.22
CA GLU A 405 -24.16 4.87 3.48
C GLU A 405 -24.03 4.65 1.96
N TRP A 406 -22.83 4.75 1.43
CA TRP A 406 -22.58 4.56 0.00
C TRP A 406 -22.54 3.08 -0.41
N TYR A 407 -22.33 2.14 0.53
CA TYR A 407 -22.02 0.75 0.19
C TYR A 407 -23.15 0.06 -0.56
N LEU A 408 -24.31 -0.12 0.06
CA LEU A 408 -25.42 -0.85 -0.58
C LEU A 408 -25.92 -0.19 -1.87
N PRO A 409 -26.09 1.15 -1.96
CA PRO A 409 -26.43 1.79 -3.22
C PRO A 409 -25.46 1.51 -4.36
N LYS A 410 -24.16 1.30 -4.06
CA LYS A 410 -23.15 1.03 -5.09
C LYS A 410 -22.95 -0.44 -5.37
N THR A 411 -22.95 -1.30 -4.35
CA THR A 411 -22.50 -2.70 -4.46
C THR A 411 -23.64 -3.71 -4.55
N ALA A 412 -24.82 -3.44 -3.96
CA ALA A 412 -25.89 -4.44 -3.83
C ALA A 412 -26.37 -4.98 -5.19
N LYS A 413 -26.40 -4.14 -6.24
CA LYS A 413 -26.78 -4.55 -7.59
C LYS A 413 -25.83 -5.58 -8.23
N HIS A 414 -24.61 -5.70 -7.71
CA HIS A 414 -23.59 -6.64 -8.16
C HIS A 414 -23.59 -7.95 -7.34
N LEU A 415 -24.34 -8.01 -6.24
CA LEU A 415 -24.45 -9.16 -5.36
C LEU A 415 -25.73 -9.94 -5.66
N ALA A 416 -25.74 -10.63 -6.82
CA ALA A 416 -26.91 -11.37 -7.28
C ALA A 416 -27.37 -12.40 -6.24
N GLY A 417 -28.67 -12.42 -5.95
CA GLY A 417 -29.27 -13.33 -4.98
C GLY A 417 -28.89 -13.07 -3.52
N VAL A 418 -28.35 -11.89 -3.18
CA VAL A 418 -28.21 -11.41 -1.80
C VAL A 418 -29.25 -10.33 -1.55
N HIS A 419 -30.05 -10.51 -0.51
CA HIS A 419 -31.12 -9.59 -0.13
C HIS A 419 -30.72 -8.78 1.11
N PHE A 420 -30.88 -7.45 1.03
CA PHE A 420 -30.60 -6.55 2.14
C PHE A 420 -31.92 -5.98 2.70
N PRO A 421 -32.20 -6.12 4.00
CA PRO A 421 -33.46 -5.68 4.60
C PRO A 421 -33.54 -4.16 4.85
N GLY A 422 -32.50 -3.40 4.47
CA GLY A 422 -32.44 -1.96 4.61
C GLY A 422 -31.31 -1.37 3.78
N THR A 423 -30.98 -0.10 4.05
CA THR A 423 -29.99 0.69 3.30
C THR A 423 -28.63 0.80 3.99
N LYS A 424 -28.54 0.45 5.27
CA LYS A 424 -27.30 0.53 6.06
C LYS A 424 -27.27 -0.50 7.19
N TRP A 425 -26.11 -1.10 7.44
CA TRP A 425 -25.95 -1.98 8.60
C TRP A 425 -25.83 -1.17 9.89
N ASN A 426 -26.61 -1.53 10.90
CA ASN A 426 -26.50 -1.03 12.26
C ASN A 426 -27.00 -2.10 13.25
N PRO A 427 -26.32 -2.32 14.39
CA PRO A 427 -26.80 -3.24 15.43
C PRO A 427 -28.23 -2.93 15.91
N VAL A 428 -28.63 -1.65 15.87
CA VAL A 428 -29.99 -1.18 16.17
C VAL A 428 -30.72 -0.91 14.85
N SER A 429 -31.79 -1.69 14.61
CA SER A 429 -32.68 -1.48 13.47
C SER A 429 -33.65 -0.34 13.75
N THR A 430 -33.48 0.76 13.01
CA THR A 430 -34.23 2.01 13.16
C THR A 430 -34.54 2.58 11.79
N LYS A 431 -35.72 3.16 11.64
CA LYS A 431 -36.05 4.01 10.51
C LYS A 431 -35.74 5.46 10.88
N HIS A 432 -34.78 6.06 10.21
CA HIS A 432 -34.38 7.45 10.45
C HIS A 432 -35.32 8.42 9.71
N PRO A 433 -35.43 9.69 10.18
CA PRO A 433 -36.31 10.70 9.56
C PRO A 433 -35.99 11.02 8.11
N ASP A 434 -34.75 10.79 7.68
CA ASP A 434 -34.26 10.95 6.31
C ASP A 434 -34.68 9.80 5.37
N GLY A 435 -35.39 8.80 5.88
CA GLY A 435 -35.82 7.61 5.14
C GLY A 435 -34.82 6.45 5.17
N THR A 436 -33.66 6.60 5.81
CA THR A 436 -32.67 5.53 5.98
C THR A 436 -33.25 4.41 6.86
N VAL A 437 -33.22 3.17 6.38
CA VAL A 437 -33.68 1.99 7.12
C VAL A 437 -32.45 1.16 7.48
N THR A 438 -32.12 1.10 8.77
CA THR A 438 -31.00 0.26 9.21
C THR A 438 -31.43 -1.17 9.49
N PHE A 439 -30.50 -2.11 9.32
CA PHE A 439 -30.71 -3.51 9.66
C PHE A 439 -29.49 -4.11 10.37
N ASN A 440 -29.74 -5.15 11.16
CA ASN A 440 -28.71 -5.90 11.89
C ASN A 440 -28.47 -7.28 11.24
N LEU A 441 -27.48 -8.01 11.74
CA LEU A 441 -27.11 -9.33 11.21
C LEU A 441 -28.27 -10.33 11.30
N GLN A 442 -29.05 -10.31 12.38
CA GLN A 442 -30.19 -11.21 12.52
C GLN A 442 -31.20 -11.05 11.37
N HIS A 443 -31.54 -9.80 11.03
CA HIS A 443 -32.43 -9.52 9.90
C HIS A 443 -31.81 -9.95 8.56
N PHE A 444 -30.52 -9.68 8.37
CA PHE A 444 -29.79 -10.08 7.16
C PHE A 444 -29.81 -11.60 6.95
N LEU A 445 -29.54 -12.38 8.01
CA LEU A 445 -29.55 -13.84 7.93
C LEU A 445 -30.95 -14.39 7.65
N LYS A 446 -31.98 -13.78 8.27
CA LYS A 446 -33.37 -14.19 8.06
C LYS A 446 -33.82 -14.05 6.59
N VAL A 447 -33.45 -12.95 5.93
CA VAL A 447 -33.87 -12.72 4.52
C VAL A 447 -33.02 -13.49 3.51
N ASN A 448 -31.89 -14.09 3.93
CA ASN A 448 -31.02 -14.91 3.10
C ASN A 448 -30.94 -16.37 3.59
N GLU A 449 -31.98 -16.86 4.28
CA GLU A 449 -32.00 -18.22 4.87
C GLU A 449 -31.88 -19.34 3.82
N ASN A 450 -32.16 -19.03 2.56
CA ASN A 450 -32.03 -19.93 1.42
C ASN A 450 -30.58 -20.17 0.96
N ARG A 451 -29.60 -19.42 1.49
CA ARG A 451 -28.19 -19.54 1.12
C ARG A 451 -27.34 -19.74 2.37
N GLU A 452 -26.38 -20.65 2.25
CA GLU A 452 -25.42 -20.87 3.33
C GLU A 452 -24.53 -19.64 3.48
N THR A 453 -24.44 -19.13 4.72
CA THR A 453 -23.65 -17.95 5.04
C THR A 453 -22.44 -18.33 5.88
N PHE A 454 -21.28 -17.88 5.46
CA PHE A 454 -20.00 -18.11 6.10
C PHE A 454 -19.39 -16.76 6.51
N VAL A 455 -18.56 -16.79 7.53
CA VAL A 455 -17.85 -15.61 8.02
C VAL A 455 -16.37 -15.93 8.08
N CYS A 456 -15.55 -15.17 7.37
CA CYS A 456 -14.11 -15.40 7.34
C CYS A 456 -13.39 -14.45 8.29
N ILE A 457 -12.55 -15.02 9.18
CA ILE A 457 -11.82 -14.28 10.23
C ILE A 457 -12.79 -13.54 11.19
N GLY A 458 -13.95 -14.18 11.44
CA GLY A 458 -14.90 -13.78 12.47
C GLY A 458 -15.85 -12.62 12.12
N LEU A 459 -16.81 -12.41 13.01
CA LEU A 459 -17.86 -11.39 12.89
C LEU A 459 -17.47 -10.08 13.56
N ASN A 460 -18.04 -8.97 13.08
CA ASN A 460 -17.98 -7.70 13.79
C ASN A 460 -18.61 -7.82 15.19
N GLU A 461 -17.82 -7.55 16.23
CA GLU A 461 -18.25 -7.65 17.64
C GLU A 461 -19.35 -6.64 18.01
N GLY A 462 -19.50 -5.56 17.23
CA GLY A 462 -20.49 -4.52 17.46
C GLY A 462 -21.95 -4.99 17.30
N ASP A 463 -22.21 -6.15 16.69
CA ASP A 463 -23.56 -6.67 16.48
C ASP A 463 -23.73 -8.11 17.03
N PRO A 464 -24.24 -8.27 18.27
CA PRO A 464 -24.49 -9.59 18.85
C PRO A 464 -25.86 -10.18 18.47
N THR A 465 -26.65 -9.55 17.59
CA THR A 465 -28.06 -9.94 17.36
C THR A 465 -28.22 -11.35 16.77
N TRP A 466 -27.25 -11.79 15.96
CA TRP A 466 -27.21 -13.13 15.37
C TRP A 466 -27.17 -14.26 16.43
N LYS A 467 -26.53 -14.01 17.59
CA LYS A 467 -26.39 -15.01 18.68
C LYS A 467 -27.74 -15.49 19.22
N LYS A 468 -28.84 -14.77 18.96
CA LYS A 468 -30.20 -15.18 19.34
C LYS A 468 -30.70 -16.36 18.52
N THR A 469 -30.29 -16.46 17.26
CA THR A 469 -30.88 -17.40 16.28
C THR A 469 -29.86 -18.37 15.70
N HIS A 470 -28.58 -18.01 15.69
CA HIS A 470 -27.52 -18.77 15.06
C HIS A 470 -26.36 -19.07 16.04
N SER A 471 -25.59 -20.09 15.69
CA SER A 471 -24.29 -20.46 16.24
C SER A 471 -23.25 -20.46 15.11
N LEU A 472 -21.97 -20.47 15.48
CA LEU A 472 -20.85 -20.56 14.54
C LEU A 472 -20.26 -21.96 14.61
N TRP A 473 -20.15 -22.62 13.45
CA TRP A 473 -19.46 -23.90 13.32
C TRP A 473 -18.17 -23.72 12.50
N PRO A 474 -16.99 -24.16 12.97
CA PRO A 474 -15.70 -23.93 12.30
C PRO A 474 -15.58 -24.57 10.91
N TRP A 475 -15.37 -23.75 9.90
CA TRP A 475 -15.14 -24.14 8.52
C TRP A 475 -13.74 -23.68 8.10
N GLY A 476 -12.73 -24.17 8.84
CA GLY A 476 -11.36 -23.70 8.71
C GLY A 476 -11.19 -22.24 9.17
N CYS A 477 -10.62 -21.37 8.32
CA CYS A 477 -10.43 -19.93 8.54
C CYS A 477 -11.73 -19.13 8.48
N CYS A 478 -12.81 -19.80 8.07
CA CYS A 478 -14.14 -19.25 8.11
C CYS A 478 -15.00 -20.06 9.08
N GLU A 479 -16.19 -19.56 9.37
CA GLU A 479 -17.17 -20.20 10.23
C GLU A 479 -18.51 -20.18 9.54
N LYS A 480 -19.20 -21.32 9.53
CA LYS A 480 -20.56 -21.42 9.02
C LYS A 480 -21.52 -20.85 10.06
N LEU A 481 -22.40 -19.93 9.64
CA LEU A 481 -23.52 -19.49 10.45
C LEU A 481 -24.65 -20.51 10.33
N VAL A 482 -24.94 -21.18 11.44
CA VAL A 482 -25.91 -22.28 11.49
C VAL A 482 -27.03 -21.94 12.45
N SER A 483 -28.28 -22.25 12.10
CA SER A 483 -29.42 -22.06 12.99
C SER A 483 -29.22 -22.85 14.29
N LYS A 484 -29.58 -22.26 15.44
CA LYS A 484 -29.50 -22.94 16.74
C LYS A 484 -30.37 -24.20 16.84
N ASN A 485 -31.36 -24.33 15.96
CA ASN A 485 -32.23 -25.50 15.89
C ASN A 485 -31.66 -26.60 14.98
N ALA A 486 -30.53 -26.36 14.31
CA ALA A 486 -29.91 -27.36 13.45
C ALA A 486 -29.32 -28.50 14.26
N VAL A 487 -29.53 -29.73 13.80
CA VAL A 487 -28.90 -30.91 14.39
C VAL A 487 -27.47 -31.01 13.89
N PHE A 488 -26.51 -31.11 14.81
CA PHE A 488 -25.11 -31.31 14.44
C PHE A 488 -24.86 -32.79 14.08
N ASN A 489 -24.46 -33.03 12.83
CA ASN A 489 -24.04 -34.34 12.35
C ASN A 489 -22.50 -34.39 12.29
N ALA A 490 -21.90 -35.08 13.27
CA ALA A 490 -20.45 -35.16 13.41
C ALA A 490 -19.75 -35.83 12.21
N GLU A 491 -20.27 -36.94 11.72
CA GLU A 491 -19.64 -37.71 10.64
C GLU A 491 -19.66 -36.92 9.32
N GLU A 492 -20.80 -36.31 9.01
CA GLU A 492 -20.93 -35.45 7.82
C GLU A 492 -20.05 -34.21 7.91
N TRP A 493 -20.02 -33.56 9.07
CA TRP A 493 -19.18 -32.38 9.28
C TRP A 493 -17.70 -32.72 9.06
N ILE A 494 -17.21 -33.80 9.67
CA ILE A 494 -15.81 -34.21 9.58
C ILE A 494 -15.46 -34.66 8.16
N ALA A 495 -16.37 -35.34 7.47
CA ALA A 495 -16.18 -35.69 6.06
C ALA A 495 -16.02 -34.43 5.18
N LEU A 496 -16.77 -33.37 5.48
CA LEU A 496 -16.67 -32.09 4.76
C LEU A 496 -15.46 -31.25 5.20
N THR A 497 -15.05 -31.33 6.46
CA THR A 497 -14.05 -30.39 7.02
C THR A 497 -12.62 -30.94 7.12
N SER A 498 -12.43 -32.26 7.15
CA SER A 498 -11.13 -32.91 7.41
C SER A 498 -10.01 -32.52 6.44
N ASN A 499 -10.36 -32.22 5.18
CA ASN A 499 -9.42 -31.84 4.13
C ASN A 499 -9.73 -30.46 3.53
N LEU A 500 -10.28 -29.54 4.32
CA LEU A 500 -10.65 -28.19 3.83
C LEU A 500 -9.49 -27.49 3.14
N TYR A 501 -8.29 -27.60 3.71
CA TYR A 501 -7.13 -26.85 3.28
C TYR A 501 -5.91 -27.73 3.07
N ASN A 502 -5.28 -27.56 1.92
CA ASN A 502 -3.94 -28.07 1.68
C ASN A 502 -2.91 -27.02 2.12
N TRP A 503 -2.72 -26.86 3.42
CA TRP A 503 -1.78 -25.89 4.00
C TRP A 503 -0.52 -26.56 4.54
N THR A 504 0.61 -26.31 3.87
CA THR A 504 1.90 -26.94 4.15
C THR A 504 2.92 -26.00 4.80
N GLU A 505 2.57 -24.73 5.01
CA GLU A 505 3.49 -23.75 5.59
C GLU A 505 3.69 -24.01 7.08
N GLN A 506 4.95 -24.05 7.50
CA GLN A 506 5.32 -24.23 8.91
C GLN A 506 4.93 -23.00 9.73
N HIS A 507 4.40 -23.23 10.94
CA HIS A 507 4.06 -22.16 11.88
C HIS A 507 5.30 -21.32 12.22
N GLY A 508 5.15 -19.99 12.27
CA GLY A 508 6.24 -19.06 12.61
C GLY A 508 7.35 -18.90 11.56
N LYS A 509 7.18 -19.42 10.35
CA LYS A 509 8.18 -19.33 9.25
C LYS A 509 8.43 -17.91 8.73
N PHE A 510 7.42 -17.04 8.76
CA PHE A 510 7.44 -15.73 8.09
C PHE A 510 7.74 -14.59 9.07
N GLU A 511 8.27 -13.48 8.56
CA GLU A 511 8.49 -12.27 9.36
C GLU A 511 7.16 -11.74 9.91
N LEU A 512 7.12 -11.41 11.21
CA LEU A 512 5.88 -11.01 11.90
C LEU A 512 5.24 -9.72 11.33
N SER A 513 5.99 -8.91 10.59
CA SER A 513 5.49 -7.69 9.93
C SER A 513 4.84 -7.94 8.56
N SER A 514 4.78 -9.20 8.12
CA SER A 514 4.34 -9.61 6.78
C SER A 514 2.90 -10.11 6.76
N TRP A 515 2.24 -10.04 5.60
CA TRP A 515 0.90 -10.61 5.43
C TRP A 515 0.93 -12.14 5.35
N GLU A 516 2.07 -12.71 4.97
CA GLU A 516 2.35 -14.14 4.95
C GLU A 516 2.31 -14.71 6.37
N ALA A 517 2.86 -13.98 7.35
CA ALA A 517 2.74 -14.36 8.76
C ALA A 517 1.29 -14.34 9.23
N VAL A 518 0.52 -13.30 8.89
CA VAL A 518 -0.92 -13.21 9.24
C VAL A 518 -1.70 -14.35 8.60
N ALA A 519 -1.53 -14.60 7.30
CA ALA A 519 -2.22 -15.70 6.62
C ALA A 519 -1.86 -17.06 7.20
N ASN A 520 -0.59 -17.28 7.54
CA ASN A 520 -0.16 -18.52 8.17
C ASN A 520 -0.76 -18.70 9.57
N GLU A 521 -0.77 -17.65 10.39
CA GLU A 521 -1.37 -17.67 11.73
C GLU A 521 -2.85 -18.05 11.65
N GLU A 522 -3.63 -17.38 10.79
CA GLU A 522 -5.06 -17.65 10.59
C GLU A 522 -5.33 -19.11 10.19
N MET A 523 -4.48 -19.69 9.33
CA MET A 523 -4.60 -21.10 8.92
C MET A 523 -4.29 -22.08 10.05
N TRP A 524 -3.37 -21.72 10.96
CA TRP A 524 -3.06 -22.53 12.13
C TRP A 524 -4.09 -22.36 13.25
N GLU A 525 -4.54 -21.13 13.52
CA GLU A 525 -5.61 -20.84 14.45
C GLU A 525 -6.90 -21.56 14.05
N ALA A 526 -7.23 -21.61 12.77
CA ALA A 526 -8.34 -22.38 12.22
C ALA A 526 -8.31 -23.87 12.59
N ARG A 527 -7.13 -24.49 12.51
CA ARG A 527 -6.93 -25.91 12.90
C ARG A 527 -7.19 -26.10 14.39
N VAL A 528 -6.57 -25.26 15.21
CA VAL A 528 -6.72 -25.30 16.68
C VAL A 528 -8.16 -25.07 17.10
N LYS A 529 -8.83 -24.07 16.52
CA LYS A 529 -10.23 -23.74 16.80
C LYS A 529 -11.17 -24.90 16.45
N THR A 530 -10.92 -25.57 15.33
CA THR A 530 -11.71 -26.74 14.91
C THR A 530 -11.55 -27.89 15.91
N ALA A 531 -10.32 -28.18 16.36
CA ALA A 531 -10.05 -29.21 17.36
C ALA A 531 -10.81 -28.93 18.67
N PHE A 532 -10.73 -27.71 19.21
CA PHE A 532 -11.45 -27.33 20.43
C PHE A 532 -12.97 -27.39 20.27
N PHE A 533 -13.50 -26.96 19.12
CA PHE A 533 -14.94 -27.07 18.87
C PHE A 533 -15.43 -28.52 18.85
N ILE A 534 -14.68 -29.43 18.23
CA ILE A 534 -15.01 -30.87 18.22
C ILE A 534 -14.91 -31.45 19.64
N PHE A 535 -13.91 -31.04 20.41
CA PHE A 535 -13.76 -31.43 21.81
C PHE A 535 -14.94 -30.97 22.67
N ASP A 536 -15.34 -29.70 22.57
CA ASP A 536 -16.49 -29.15 23.30
C ASP A 536 -17.80 -29.86 22.92
N LEU A 537 -17.95 -30.24 21.64
CA LEU A 537 -19.06 -31.07 21.20
C LEU A 537 -19.03 -32.45 21.86
N ALA A 538 -17.86 -33.10 21.95
CA ALA A 538 -17.71 -34.42 22.60
C ALA A 538 -18.12 -34.40 24.08
N GLU A 539 -17.85 -33.30 24.78
CA GLU A 539 -18.25 -33.08 26.19
C GLU A 539 -19.77 -32.92 26.37
N SER A 540 -20.53 -32.73 25.29
CA SER A 540 -21.99 -32.53 25.38
C SER A 540 -22.69 -33.72 26.07
N PRO A 541 -23.57 -33.48 27.05
CA PRO A 541 -24.15 -34.54 27.89
C PRO A 541 -25.13 -35.45 27.15
N HIS A 542 -25.61 -35.05 25.96
CA HIS A 542 -26.67 -35.74 25.21
C HIS A 542 -26.16 -36.67 24.11
N LEU A 543 -24.85 -36.86 23.96
CA LEU A 543 -24.26 -37.70 22.92
C LEU A 543 -24.04 -39.15 23.38
N THR A 544 -24.25 -40.11 22.48
CA THR A 544 -23.98 -41.53 22.74
C THR A 544 -22.46 -41.78 22.89
N PRO A 545 -22.05 -42.80 23.66
CA PRO A 545 -20.62 -43.10 23.85
C PRO A 545 -19.85 -43.35 22.54
N SER A 546 -20.47 -43.93 21.52
CA SER A 546 -19.82 -44.16 20.22
C SER A 546 -19.49 -42.85 19.51
N VAL A 547 -20.44 -41.90 19.49
CA VAL A 547 -20.27 -40.58 18.87
C VAL A 547 -19.24 -39.77 19.65
N LYS A 548 -19.25 -39.84 20.98
CA LYS A 548 -18.21 -39.19 21.82
C LYS A 548 -16.81 -39.68 21.49
N ASN A 549 -16.62 -41.01 21.40
CA ASN A 549 -15.31 -41.58 21.07
C ASN A 549 -14.82 -41.15 19.68
N GLN A 550 -15.71 -41.10 18.68
CA GLN A 550 -15.37 -40.56 17.36
C GLN A 550 -14.96 -39.09 17.44
N LEU A 551 -15.75 -38.24 18.12
CA LEU A 551 -15.44 -36.82 18.26
C LEU A 551 -14.10 -36.59 18.96
N TYR A 552 -13.82 -37.28 20.08
CA TYR A 552 -12.51 -37.18 20.73
C TYR A 552 -11.39 -37.60 19.78
N PHE A 553 -11.52 -38.73 19.07
CA PHE A 553 -10.51 -39.18 18.11
C PHE A 553 -10.21 -38.08 17.07
N TYR A 554 -11.24 -37.45 16.51
CA TYR A 554 -11.06 -36.38 15.52
C TYR A 554 -10.59 -35.05 16.10
N SER A 555 -10.81 -34.78 17.39
CA SER A 555 -10.25 -33.58 18.03
C SER A 555 -8.72 -33.64 18.21
N TYR A 556 -8.14 -34.85 18.19
CA TYR A 556 -6.71 -35.08 18.35
C TYR A 556 -5.95 -35.26 17.02
N GLN A 557 -6.66 -35.47 15.90
CA GLN A 557 -6.06 -35.46 14.55
C GLN A 557 -5.93 -34.04 14.04
#